data_AF-A0A2D6R8P9-F1
#
_entry.id   AF-A0A2D6R8P9-F1
#
_cell.length_a   1.000
_cell.length_b   1.000
_cell.length_c   1.000
_cell.angle_alpha   90.00
_cell.angle_beta   90.00
_cell.angle_gamma   90.00
#
_symmetry.space_group_name_H-M   'P 1'
#
loop_
_entity.id
_entity.type
_entity.pdbx_description
1 polymer ?
#
loop_
_entity_poly.entity_id
_entity_poly.type
_entity_poly.pdbx_seq_one_letter_code
_entity_poly.pdbx_strand_id
1 'polypeptide(L)'
;MAKTIERVYTVPLRKEFRKVARWQKTKKATKALKEFLAKHMKSDDVRLERELNENVWKHGIKNPPHKVKVTAVKGEDGVVRAQLFGVQKKEVVVKKKKESILDAAKKKLGK
;
A
#
# COMPACT_ATOMS: atom_id res chain seq x y z
N MET A 1 6.07 24.87 -6.50
CA MET A 1 4.76 24.59 -5.87
C MET A 1 4.61 23.09 -5.72
N ALA A 2 4.93 22.57 -4.55
CA ALA A 2 4.90 21.13 -4.29
C ALA A 2 3.45 20.67 -4.12
N LYS A 3 3.00 19.78 -4.99
CA LYS A 3 1.62 19.27 -4.98
C LYS A 3 1.64 17.87 -4.41
N THR A 4 1.34 17.74 -3.13
CA THR A 4 0.97 16.45 -2.53
C THR A 4 -0.33 16.02 -3.17
N ILE A 5 -0.27 14.96 -3.99
CA ILE A 5 -1.44 14.45 -4.71
C ILE A 5 -1.85 13.15 -4.05
N GLU A 6 -3.05 13.15 -3.49
CA GLU A 6 -3.73 11.96 -3.01
C GLU A 6 -4.82 11.57 -4.00
N ARG A 7 -4.81 10.32 -4.44
CA ARG A 7 -5.83 9.78 -5.34
C ARG A 7 -6.19 8.36 -4.95
N VAL A 8 -7.47 8.05 -5.03
CA VAL A 8 -7.97 6.70 -4.86
C VAL A 8 -8.21 6.10 -6.24
N TYR A 9 -7.59 4.95 -6.52
CA TYR A 9 -7.75 4.22 -7.77
C TYR A 9 -8.35 2.85 -7.51
N THR A 10 -9.21 2.40 -8.43
CA THR A 10 -9.56 0.98 -8.54
C THR A 10 -8.76 0.40 -9.69
N VAL A 11 -7.76 -0.42 -9.39
CA VAL A 11 -6.85 -0.98 -10.40
C VAL A 11 -7.38 -2.32 -10.90
N PRO A 12 -7.69 -2.45 -12.21
CA PRO A 12 -8.10 -3.72 -12.80
C PRO A 12 -6.88 -4.58 -13.17
N LEU A 13 -6.62 -5.65 -12.41
CA LEU A 13 -5.45 -6.52 -12.63
C LEU A 13 -5.76 -7.71 -13.57
N ARG A 14 -7.05 -8.07 -13.73
CA ARG A 14 -7.49 -9.24 -14.49
C ARG A 14 -6.96 -9.31 -15.93
N LYS A 15 -6.88 -8.18 -16.62
CA LYS A 15 -6.39 -8.13 -18.01
C LYS A 15 -4.90 -8.50 -18.09
N GLU A 16 -4.14 -8.18 -17.07
CA GLU A 16 -2.67 -8.24 -17.15
C GLU A 16 -2.13 -9.60 -16.73
N PHE A 17 -2.68 -10.22 -15.67
CA PHE A 17 -2.23 -11.56 -15.25
C PHE A 17 -2.83 -12.71 -16.09
N ARG A 18 -3.92 -12.49 -16.85
CA ARG A 18 -4.47 -13.54 -17.73
C ARG A 18 -3.54 -13.93 -18.87
N LYS A 19 -2.60 -13.05 -19.24
CA LYS A 19 -1.63 -13.26 -20.31
C LYS A 19 -0.53 -14.27 -19.96
N VAL A 20 -0.43 -14.65 -18.67
CA VAL A 20 0.70 -15.42 -18.15
C VAL A 20 0.24 -16.73 -17.53
N ALA A 21 1.13 -17.72 -17.52
CA ALA A 21 0.91 -19.01 -16.88
C ALA A 21 0.50 -18.89 -15.39
N ARG A 22 -0.27 -19.87 -14.91
CA ARG A 22 -0.88 -19.85 -13.56
C ARG A 22 0.13 -19.55 -12.44
N TRP A 23 1.32 -20.12 -12.51
CA TRP A 23 2.36 -20.00 -11.49
C TRP A 23 3.10 -18.64 -11.48
N GLN A 24 2.80 -17.73 -12.41
CA GLN A 24 3.39 -16.38 -12.41
C GLN A 24 2.35 -15.27 -12.22
N LYS A 25 1.07 -15.61 -12.06
CA LYS A 25 -0.03 -14.63 -12.10
C LYS A 25 0.11 -13.53 -11.06
N THR A 26 0.34 -13.89 -9.80
CA THR A 26 0.45 -12.88 -8.73
C THR A 26 1.70 -12.00 -8.89
N LYS A 27 2.82 -12.58 -9.36
CA LYS A 27 4.03 -11.81 -9.73
C LYS A 27 3.77 -10.82 -10.85
N LYS A 28 2.99 -11.21 -11.87
CA LYS A 28 2.59 -10.30 -12.94
C LYS A 28 1.60 -9.24 -12.43
N ALA A 29 0.70 -9.59 -11.51
CA ALA A 29 -0.26 -8.66 -10.92
C ALA A 29 0.42 -7.55 -10.10
N THR A 30 1.46 -7.88 -9.31
CA THR A 30 2.23 -6.85 -8.59
C THR A 30 3.01 -5.93 -9.53
N LYS A 31 3.58 -6.47 -10.62
CA LYS A 31 4.22 -5.64 -11.66
C LYS A 31 3.22 -4.71 -12.35
N ALA A 32 2.08 -5.25 -12.75
CA ALA A 32 0.98 -4.51 -13.37
C ALA A 32 0.48 -3.36 -12.47
N LEU A 33 0.41 -3.61 -11.16
CA LEU A 33 0.00 -2.60 -10.19
C LEU A 33 1.00 -1.43 -10.14
N LYS A 34 2.30 -1.72 -10.15
CA LYS A 34 3.36 -0.68 -10.21
C LYS A 34 3.28 0.11 -11.51
N GLU A 35 3.18 -0.57 -12.65
CA GLU A 35 3.07 0.05 -13.98
C GLU A 35 1.83 0.96 -14.07
N PHE A 36 0.69 0.53 -13.53
CA PHE A 36 -0.52 1.32 -13.48
C PHE A 36 -0.31 2.62 -12.69
N LEU A 37 0.27 2.52 -11.49
CA LEU A 37 0.49 3.68 -10.63
C LEU A 37 1.53 4.64 -11.21
N ALA A 38 2.61 4.12 -11.79
CA ALA A 38 3.64 4.91 -12.44
C ALA A 38 3.05 5.76 -13.57
N LYS A 39 2.20 5.15 -14.42
CA LYS A 39 1.53 5.84 -15.53
C LYS A 39 0.58 6.94 -15.07
N HIS A 40 -0.22 6.71 -14.02
CA HIS A 40 -1.26 7.65 -13.59
C HIS A 40 -0.73 8.78 -12.69
N MET A 41 0.32 8.50 -11.91
CA MET A 41 0.93 9.49 -11.00
C MET A 41 2.15 10.19 -11.60
N LYS A 42 2.59 9.76 -12.81
CA LYS A 42 3.77 10.26 -13.51
C LYS A 42 4.98 10.27 -12.57
N SER A 43 5.33 9.09 -12.08
CA SER A 43 6.45 8.86 -11.17
C SER A 43 7.06 7.50 -11.46
N ASP A 44 8.38 7.43 -11.43
CA ASP A 44 9.15 6.22 -11.73
C ASP A 44 9.35 5.36 -10.47
N ASP A 45 9.38 5.97 -9.27
CA ASP A 45 9.54 5.25 -8.00
C ASP A 45 8.18 5.04 -7.30
N VAL A 46 7.67 3.80 -7.42
CA VAL A 46 6.42 3.36 -6.79
C VAL A 46 6.71 2.32 -5.71
N ARG A 47 6.41 2.69 -4.46
CA ARG A 47 6.53 1.84 -3.29
C ARG A 47 5.17 1.31 -2.85
N LEU A 48 5.03 -0.01 -2.88
CA LEU A 48 3.83 -0.70 -2.38
C LEU A 48 4.01 -0.94 -0.88
N GLU A 49 3.02 -0.57 -0.08
CA GLU A 49 3.02 -0.93 1.34
C GLU A 49 2.77 -2.43 1.54
N ARG A 50 3.18 -2.91 2.73
CA ARG A 50 3.08 -4.31 3.12
C ARG A 50 1.65 -4.84 3.00
N GLU A 51 0.68 -4.10 3.51
CA GLU A 51 -0.73 -4.52 3.56
C GLU A 51 -1.33 -4.69 2.16
N LEU A 52 -0.95 -3.80 1.23
CA LEU A 52 -1.34 -3.90 -0.17
C LEU A 52 -0.72 -5.14 -0.82
N ASN A 53 0.56 -5.40 -0.56
CA ASN A 53 1.24 -6.58 -1.08
C ASN A 53 0.62 -7.87 -0.52
N GLU A 54 0.42 -7.95 0.79
CA GLU A 54 -0.23 -9.09 1.45
C GLU A 54 -1.63 -9.36 0.87
N ASN A 55 -2.42 -8.32 0.63
CA ASN A 55 -3.73 -8.47 0.01
C ASN A 55 -3.67 -9.01 -1.43
N VAL A 56 -2.68 -8.58 -2.22
CA VAL A 56 -2.46 -9.12 -3.57
C VAL A 56 -2.05 -10.60 -3.51
N TRP A 57 -1.29 -11.00 -2.48
CA TRP A 57 -0.81 -12.36 -2.27
C TRP A 57 -1.73 -13.26 -1.42
N LYS A 58 -2.89 -12.78 -0.97
CA LYS A 58 -3.81 -13.47 -0.05
C LYS A 58 -4.21 -14.88 -0.48
N HIS A 59 -4.37 -15.11 -1.79
CA HIS A 59 -4.77 -16.40 -2.36
C HIS A 59 -3.61 -17.16 -3.02
N GLY A 60 -2.38 -16.79 -2.70
CA GLY A 60 -1.15 -17.38 -3.25
C GLY A 60 -0.84 -16.93 -4.69
N ILE A 61 0.04 -17.68 -5.36
CA ILE A 61 0.62 -17.28 -6.65
C ILE A 61 -0.32 -17.47 -7.86
N LYS A 62 -1.31 -18.36 -7.73
CA LYS A 62 -2.18 -18.80 -8.83
C LYS A 62 -3.43 -17.94 -9.02
N ASN A 63 -3.89 -17.26 -7.97
CA ASN A 63 -5.19 -16.60 -7.97
C ASN A 63 -5.14 -15.17 -7.39
N PRO A 64 -4.46 -14.22 -8.05
CA PRO A 64 -4.47 -12.84 -7.59
C PRO A 64 -5.89 -12.21 -7.66
N PRO A 65 -6.21 -11.24 -6.80
CA PRO A 65 -7.46 -10.50 -6.86
C PRO A 65 -7.69 -9.83 -8.24
N HIS A 66 -8.94 -9.81 -8.70
CA HIS A 66 -9.29 -9.24 -10.01
C HIS A 66 -9.19 -7.71 -10.07
N LYS A 67 -9.54 -7.05 -8.97
CA LYS A 67 -9.53 -5.60 -8.78
C LYS A 67 -8.96 -5.30 -7.41
N VAL A 68 -8.15 -4.26 -7.30
CA VAL A 68 -7.63 -3.79 -6.01
C VAL A 68 -7.88 -2.29 -5.92
N LYS A 69 -8.56 -1.87 -4.84
CA LYS A 69 -8.71 -0.45 -4.51
C LYS A 69 -7.48 0.01 -3.73
N VAL A 70 -6.83 1.06 -4.23
CA VAL A 70 -5.55 1.56 -3.73
C VAL A 70 -5.64 3.07 -3.51
N THR A 71 -5.15 3.53 -2.38
CA THR A 71 -4.89 4.94 -2.14
C THR A 71 -3.44 5.23 -2.48
N ALA A 72 -3.20 6.11 -3.44
CA ALA A 72 -1.87 6.51 -3.86
C ALA A 72 -1.58 7.94 -3.39
N VAL A 73 -0.49 8.11 -2.66
CA VAL A 73 -0.01 9.40 -2.16
C VAL A 73 1.32 9.70 -2.83
N LYS A 74 1.40 10.83 -3.54
CA LYS A 74 2.67 11.34 -4.09
C LYS A 74 3.28 12.32 -3.11
N GLY A 75 4.46 11.99 -2.60
CA GLY A 75 5.26 12.88 -1.77
C GLY A 75 6.01 13.93 -2.57
N GLU A 76 6.63 14.89 -1.89
CA GLU A 76 7.44 15.96 -2.51
C GLU A 76 8.67 15.41 -3.23
N ASP A 77 9.25 14.32 -2.71
CA ASP A 77 10.39 13.59 -3.29
C ASP A 77 10.06 12.89 -4.63
N GLY A 78 8.83 13.03 -5.13
CA GLY A 78 8.36 12.34 -6.33
C GLY A 78 7.97 10.88 -6.12
N VAL A 79 8.29 10.29 -4.96
CA VAL A 79 7.97 8.90 -4.60
C VAL A 79 6.46 8.72 -4.39
N VAL A 80 5.90 7.68 -5.01
CA VAL A 80 4.48 7.32 -4.83
C VAL A 80 4.37 6.17 -3.84
N ARG A 81 3.65 6.40 -2.74
CA ARG A 81 3.30 5.38 -1.75
C ARG A 81 1.90 4.88 -2.01
N ALA A 82 1.75 3.57 -2.15
CA ALA A 82 0.49 2.93 -2.45
C ALA A 82 0.03 2.07 -1.28
N GLN A 83 -1.15 2.40 -0.75
CA GLN A 83 -1.76 1.76 0.41
C GLN A 83 -3.06 1.04 0.03
N LEU A 84 -3.42 0.01 0.79
CA LEU A 84 -4.68 -0.68 0.59
C LEU A 84 -5.84 0.21 1.07
N PHE A 85 -6.88 0.34 0.24
CA PHE A 85 -8.04 1.13 0.60
C PHE A 85 -8.78 0.51 1.80
N GLY A 86 -9.05 1.32 2.83
CA GLY A 86 -9.81 0.91 4.01
C GLY A 86 -8.99 0.40 5.18
N VAL A 87 -7.65 0.34 5.08
CA VAL A 87 -6.83 0.10 6.27
C VAL A 87 -6.64 1.41 7.02
N GLN A 88 -7.32 1.54 8.15
CA GLN A 88 -7.03 2.59 9.11
C GLN A 88 -5.65 2.30 9.71
N LYS A 89 -4.72 3.24 9.50
CA LYS A 89 -3.31 3.12 9.91
C LYS A 89 -3.15 2.53 11.31
N LYS A 90 -2.51 1.36 11.40
CA LYS A 90 -1.94 0.82 12.65
C LYS A 90 -1.00 1.82 13.35
N GLU A 91 -0.51 2.84 12.65
CA GLU A 91 0.27 3.95 13.23
C GLU A 91 -0.44 4.65 14.40
N VAL A 92 -1.78 4.74 14.38
CA VAL A 92 -2.55 5.32 15.51
C VAL A 92 -2.44 4.44 16.76
N VAL A 93 -2.47 3.11 16.59
CA VAL A 93 -2.37 2.16 17.70
C VAL A 93 -0.98 2.17 18.31
N VAL A 94 0.07 2.27 17.49
CA VAL A 94 1.46 2.31 17.97
C VAL A 94 1.77 3.62 18.70
N LYS A 95 1.28 4.76 18.20
CA LYS A 95 1.42 6.07 18.89
C LYS A 95 0.69 6.07 20.24
N LYS A 96 -0.57 5.62 20.29
CA LYS A 96 -1.31 5.46 21.55
C LYS A 96 -0.58 4.57 22.55
N LYS A 97 0.01 3.46 22.08
CA LYS A 97 0.75 2.54 22.95
C LYS A 97 2.04 3.18 23.50
N LYS A 98 2.80 3.91 22.70
CA LYS A 98 3.98 4.67 23.16
C LYS A 98 3.62 5.76 24.16
N GLU A 99 2.57 6.54 23.88
CA GLU A 99 2.08 7.60 24.77
C GLU A 99 1.60 7.01 26.11
N SER A 100 0.88 5.89 26.10
CA SER A 100 0.46 5.20 27.33
C SER A 100 1.61 4.65 28.17
N ILE A 101 2.70 4.21 27.52
CA ILE A 101 3.89 3.70 28.21
C ILE A 101 4.69 4.86 28.82
N LEU A 102 4.80 5.99 28.11
CA LEU A 102 5.43 7.21 28.60
C LEU A 102 4.67 7.82 29.79
N ASP A 103 3.34 7.82 29.72
CA ASP A 103 2.48 8.28 30.81
C ASP A 103 2.59 7.37 32.05
N ALA A 104 2.58 6.05 31.84
CA ALA A 104 2.80 5.07 32.92
C ALA A 104 4.20 5.16 33.54
N ALA A 105 5.23 5.47 32.74
CA ALA A 105 6.60 5.65 33.23
C ALA A 105 6.74 6.94 34.06
N LYS A 106 6.14 8.05 33.63
CA LYS A 106 6.11 9.31 34.39
C LYS A 106 5.38 9.18 35.72
N LYS A 107 4.26 8.43 35.74
CA LYS A 107 3.48 8.17 36.96
C LYS A 107 4.21 7.28 37.99
N LYS A 108 5.14 6.43 37.53
CA LYS A 108 6.00 5.62 38.41
C LYS A 108 7.21 6.37 38.96
N LEU A 109 7.69 7.40 38.27
CA LEU A 109 8.84 8.22 38.70
C LEU A 109 8.46 9.38 39.65
N GLY A 110 7.17 9.71 39.73
CA GLY A 110 6.63 10.76 40.62
C GLY A 110 6.06 10.24 41.95
N LYS A 111 6.48 9.04 42.39
CA LYS A 111 6.16 8.44 43.69
C LYS A 111 7.44 8.09 44.42
#